data_AF-A0A958STQ2-F1
#
_entry.id   AF-A0A958STQ2-F1
#
_cell.length_a   1.000
_cell.length_b   1.000
_cell.length_c   1.000
_cell.angle_alpha   90.00
_cell.angle_beta   90.00
_cell.angle_gamma   90.00
#
_symmetry.space_group_name_H-M   'P 1'
#
loop_
_entity.id
_entity.type
_entity.pdbx_description
1 polymer ?
#
loop_
_entity_poly.entity_id
_entity_poly.type
_entity_poly.pdbx_seq_one_letter_code
_entity_poly.pdbx_strand_id
1 'polypeptide(L)'
;DNIIASRNAEITRLERLYEQRQEETDTIYMDEVLLSYKKTLTKLKSEQLAAIKAKADLEAQLETINVATEYEKKRRIKRAVYNNDDDRYAQDRAALESIKQNSSLSNEPLSESDFDFGEERSNNIQILKNVTRAEEGYYLILAVHDDVIKRDDFLKKVVASGQENVDFFFDVNTSKYYIFVDKFDNIQAANAAMETKGSNPYNAKMSIVKIEN
;
A
#
# COMPACT_ATOMS: atom_id res chain seq x y z
N ASP A 1 7.68 27.42 15.16
CA ASP A 1 6.41 27.95 15.74
C ASP A 1 6.57 29.16 16.64
N ASN A 2 7.50 29.11 17.60
CA ASN A 2 7.64 30.17 18.61
C ASN A 2 7.92 31.58 18.02
N ILE A 3 8.64 31.68 16.90
CA ILE A 3 9.00 32.97 16.27
C ILE A 3 7.79 33.64 15.58
N ILE A 4 6.96 32.89 14.85
CA ILE A 4 5.76 33.44 14.19
C ILE A 4 4.75 33.88 15.25
N ALA A 5 4.54 33.06 16.29
CA ALA A 5 3.66 33.40 17.41
C ALA A 5 4.14 34.65 18.17
N SER A 6 5.44 34.73 18.47
CA SER A 6 6.03 35.89 19.14
C SER A 6 5.91 37.17 18.29
N ARG A 7 6.16 37.10 16.97
CA ARG A 7 5.97 38.25 16.06
C ARG A 7 4.51 38.67 15.94
N ASN A 8 3.56 37.73 15.90
CA ASN A 8 2.14 38.05 15.92
C ASN A 8 1.76 38.82 17.19
N ALA A 9 2.22 38.34 18.36
CA ALA A 9 1.95 39.00 19.63
C ALA A 9 2.50 40.44 19.67
N GLU A 10 3.70 40.66 19.15
CA GLU A 10 4.30 42.00 19.09
C GLU A 10 3.59 42.92 18.09
N ILE A 11 3.18 42.41 16.92
CA ILE A 11 2.36 43.17 15.96
C ILE A 11 1.02 43.57 16.59
N THR A 12 0.34 42.64 17.28
CA THR A 12 -0.91 42.94 18.00
C THR A 12 -0.71 43.96 19.12
N ARG A 13 0.44 43.95 19.79
CA ARG A 13 0.79 44.96 20.80
C ARG A 13 0.98 46.33 20.16
N LEU A 14 1.72 46.41 19.05
CA LEU A 14 1.96 47.66 18.32
C LEU A 14 0.66 48.25 17.73
N GLU A 15 -0.27 47.41 17.29
CA GLU A 15 -1.60 47.83 16.85
C GLU A 15 -2.40 48.49 17.97
N ARG A 16 -2.45 47.84 19.15
CA ARG A 16 -3.15 48.42 20.32
C ARG A 16 -2.56 49.77 20.73
N LEU A 17 -1.23 49.90 20.71
CA LEU A 17 -0.56 51.17 21.01
C LEU A 17 -0.86 52.26 19.97
N TYR A 18 -1.01 51.87 18.70
CA TYR A 18 -1.42 52.77 17.63
C TYR A 18 -2.87 53.24 17.80
N GLU A 19 -3.79 52.33 18.13
CA GLU A 19 -5.21 52.63 18.37
C GLU A 19 -5.39 53.57 19.57
N GLN A 20 -4.74 53.28 20.70
CA GLN A 20 -4.78 54.14 21.90
C GLN A 20 -4.29 55.56 21.60
N ARG A 21 -3.18 55.69 20.87
CA ARG A 21 -2.65 57.00 20.48
C ARG A 21 -3.60 57.76 19.55
N GLN A 22 -4.26 57.04 18.63
CA GLN A 22 -5.24 57.64 17.73
C GLN A 22 -6.46 58.19 18.49
N GLU A 23 -6.88 57.54 19.57
CA GLU A 23 -7.97 57.99 20.44
C GLU A 23 -7.60 59.22 21.30
N GLU A 24 -6.34 59.33 21.72
CA GLU A 24 -5.83 60.42 22.57
C GLU A 24 -5.48 61.72 21.81
N THR A 25 -5.41 61.68 20.47
CA THR A 25 -5.01 62.83 19.65
C THR A 25 -6.23 63.55 19.08
N ASP A 26 -6.47 64.82 19.47
CA ASP A 26 -7.54 65.64 18.88
C ASP A 26 -7.38 65.74 17.35
N THR A 27 -8.48 65.53 16.63
CA THR A 27 -8.60 65.17 15.20
C THR A 27 -8.04 66.18 14.18
N ILE A 28 -7.35 67.23 14.61
CA ILE A 28 -7.00 68.40 13.78
C ILE A 28 -5.58 68.33 13.18
N TYR A 29 -4.67 67.53 13.72
CA TYR A 29 -3.34 67.32 13.14
C TYR A 29 -3.08 65.83 12.86
N MET A 30 -3.21 65.43 11.60
CA MET A 30 -2.65 64.16 11.13
C MET A 30 -1.12 64.27 11.17
N ASP A 31 -0.54 63.94 12.33
CA ASP A 31 0.89 63.91 12.58
C ASP A 31 1.59 62.95 11.58
N GLU A 32 2.60 63.45 10.87
CA GLU A 32 3.43 62.68 9.93
C GLU A 32 3.99 61.40 10.57
N VAL A 33 4.24 61.47 11.88
CA VAL A 33 4.70 60.35 12.71
C VAL A 33 3.64 59.25 12.79
N LEU A 34 2.36 59.57 12.99
CA LEU A 34 1.28 58.57 13.05
C LEU A 34 1.10 57.85 11.71
N LEU A 35 1.21 58.59 10.60
CA LEU A 35 1.17 58.02 9.26
C LEU A 35 2.35 57.07 9.01
N SER A 36 3.54 57.39 9.51
CA SER A 36 4.73 56.54 9.44
C SER A 36 4.54 55.22 10.21
N TYR A 37 3.90 55.25 11.39
CA TYR A 37 3.59 54.05 12.17
C TYR A 37 2.56 53.18 11.48
N LYS A 38 1.50 53.78 10.92
CA LYS A 38 0.51 53.04 10.12
C LYS A 38 1.17 52.30 8.96
N LYS A 39 2.05 52.97 8.20
CA LYS A 39 2.81 52.36 7.09
C LYS A 39 3.73 51.23 7.56
N THR A 40 4.36 51.39 8.71
CA THR A 40 5.25 50.38 9.28
C THR A 40 4.45 49.15 9.75
N LEU A 41 3.32 49.37 10.42
CA LEU A 41 2.40 48.31 10.83
C LEU A 41 1.85 47.52 9.64
N THR A 42 1.43 48.20 8.57
CA THR A 42 0.96 47.50 7.36
C THR A 42 2.06 46.67 6.72
N LYS A 43 3.30 47.18 6.69
CA LYS A 43 4.46 46.42 6.22
C LYS A 43 4.72 45.19 7.08
N LEU A 44 4.77 45.33 8.41
CA LEU A 44 4.98 44.21 9.34
C LEU A 44 3.90 43.13 9.20
N LYS A 45 2.62 43.52 9.06
CA LYS A 45 1.52 42.59 8.78
C LYS A 45 1.72 41.84 7.47
N SER A 46 2.13 42.54 6.41
CA SER A 46 2.37 41.92 5.10
C SER A 46 3.53 40.94 5.11
N GLU A 47 4.63 41.28 5.77
CA GLU A 47 5.80 40.40 5.94
C GLU A 47 5.44 39.16 6.76
N GLN A 48 4.64 39.34 7.81
CA GLN A 48 4.18 38.25 8.65
C GLN A 48 3.25 37.29 7.89
N LEU A 49 2.34 37.82 7.07
CA LEU A 49 1.47 37.01 6.22
C LEU A 49 2.28 36.22 5.18
N ALA A 50 3.31 36.85 4.59
CA ALA A 50 4.24 36.17 3.69
C ALA A 50 5.00 35.03 4.39
N ALA A 51 5.45 35.24 5.62
CA ALA A 51 6.13 34.22 6.42
C ALA A 51 5.22 33.03 6.78
N ILE A 52 3.95 33.30 7.13
CA ILE A 52 2.94 32.26 7.40
C ILE A 52 2.68 31.44 6.14
N LYS A 53 2.52 32.10 4.98
CA LYS A 53 2.30 31.41 3.70
C LYS A 53 3.50 30.54 3.33
N ALA A 54 4.72 31.08 3.40
CA ALA A 54 5.94 30.32 3.11
C ALA A 54 6.08 29.09 4.02
N LYS A 55 5.70 29.21 5.31
CA LYS A 55 5.68 28.06 6.23
C LYS A 55 4.70 26.98 5.75
N ALA A 56 3.46 27.36 5.44
CA ALA A 56 2.44 26.42 4.97
C ALA A 56 2.87 25.71 3.67
N ASP A 57 3.49 26.44 2.75
CA ASP A 57 4.02 25.89 1.49
C ASP A 57 5.14 24.86 1.76
N LEU A 58 6.05 25.16 2.70
CA LEU A 58 7.11 24.23 3.11
C LEU A 58 6.56 22.96 3.79
N GLU A 59 5.53 23.09 4.63
CA GLU A 59 4.88 21.94 5.26
C GLU A 59 4.21 21.04 4.22
N ALA A 60 3.53 21.62 3.23
CA ALA A 60 2.94 20.87 2.12
C ALA A 60 4.00 20.17 1.24
N GLN A 61 5.13 20.84 0.99
CA GLN A 61 6.26 20.23 0.27
C GLN A 61 6.88 19.08 1.05
N LEU A 62 7.06 19.23 2.37
CA LEU A 62 7.57 18.17 3.22
C LEU A 62 6.68 16.94 3.19
N GLU A 63 5.35 17.12 3.26
CA GLU A 63 4.41 16.01 3.15
C GLU A 63 4.53 15.30 1.80
N THR A 64 4.64 16.07 0.72
CA THR A 64 4.86 15.53 -0.64
C THR A 64 6.17 14.74 -0.72
N ILE A 65 7.26 15.26 -0.15
CA ILE A 65 8.56 14.59 -0.08
C ILE A 65 8.48 13.32 0.76
N ASN A 66 7.76 13.33 1.88
CA ASN A 66 7.58 12.15 2.74
C ASN A 66 6.86 11.03 1.98
N VAL A 67 5.75 11.35 1.31
CA VAL A 67 5.01 10.39 0.48
C VAL A 67 5.90 9.84 -0.64
N ALA A 68 6.63 10.70 -1.35
CA ALA A 68 7.55 10.28 -2.41
C ALA A 68 8.71 9.42 -1.88
N THR A 69 9.23 9.74 -0.69
CA THR A 69 10.33 9.00 -0.04
C THR A 69 9.86 7.63 0.40
N GLU A 70 8.67 7.52 0.99
CA GLU A 70 8.09 6.22 1.36
C GLU A 70 7.81 5.35 0.13
N TYR A 71 7.33 5.94 -0.96
CA TYR A 71 7.20 5.23 -2.24
C TYR A 71 8.56 4.73 -2.75
N GLU A 72 9.58 5.58 -2.77
CA GLU A 72 10.93 5.23 -3.22
C GLU A 72 11.58 4.16 -2.33
N LYS A 73 11.39 4.26 -1.01
CA LYS A 73 11.84 3.28 -0.03
C LYS A 73 11.19 1.92 -0.29
N LYS A 74 9.86 1.87 -0.46
CA LYS A 74 9.15 0.64 -0.87
C LYS A 74 9.69 0.09 -2.19
N ARG A 75 9.95 0.94 -3.18
CA ARG A 75 10.54 0.52 -4.47
C ARG A 75 11.94 -0.07 -4.30
N ARG A 76 12.80 0.55 -3.49
CA ARG A 76 14.16 0.06 -3.21
C ARG A 76 14.14 -1.26 -2.44
N ILE A 77 13.23 -1.42 -1.49
CA ILE A 77 12.99 -2.69 -0.79
C ILE A 77 12.57 -3.76 -1.82
N LYS A 78 11.60 -3.48 -2.69
CA LYS A 78 11.19 -4.41 -3.76
C LYS A 78 12.34 -4.78 -4.70
N ARG A 79 13.24 -3.85 -5.05
CA ARG A 79 14.44 -4.13 -5.85
C ARG A 79 15.49 -4.96 -5.09
N ALA A 80 15.66 -4.72 -3.79
CA ALA A 80 16.54 -5.56 -2.98
C ALA A 80 16.00 -7.00 -2.87
N VAL A 81 14.67 -7.16 -2.84
CA VAL A 81 14.01 -8.46 -2.98
C VAL A 81 14.26 -9.07 -4.36
N TYR A 82 14.41 -8.27 -5.43
CA TYR A 82 14.69 -8.77 -6.79
C TYR A 82 16.08 -9.41 -6.94
N ASN A 83 17.11 -8.89 -6.25
CA ASN A 83 18.42 -9.58 -6.19
C ASN A 83 18.35 -10.90 -5.39
N ASN A 84 17.30 -11.09 -4.59
CA ASN A 84 16.99 -12.30 -3.82
C ASN A 84 15.84 -13.10 -4.50
N ASP A 85 15.44 -12.75 -5.72
CA ASP A 85 14.30 -13.41 -6.38
C ASP A 85 14.64 -14.86 -6.74
N ASP A 86 15.86 -15.08 -7.21
CA ASP A 86 16.39 -16.38 -7.59
C ASP A 86 16.55 -17.29 -6.37
N ASP A 87 17.14 -16.76 -5.30
CA ASP A 87 17.31 -17.48 -4.04
C ASP A 87 15.96 -17.78 -3.37
N ARG A 88 15.03 -16.81 -3.35
CA ARG A 88 13.66 -17.03 -2.87
C ARG A 88 12.97 -18.08 -3.70
N TYR A 89 13.03 -17.99 -5.03
CA TYR A 89 12.42 -18.97 -5.92
C TYR A 89 12.99 -20.37 -5.69
N ALA A 90 14.31 -20.51 -5.53
CA ALA A 90 14.94 -21.78 -5.22
C ALA A 90 14.46 -22.36 -3.87
N GLN A 91 14.36 -21.52 -2.84
CA GLN A 91 13.82 -21.91 -1.53
C GLN A 91 12.34 -22.32 -1.62
N ASP A 92 11.55 -21.57 -2.37
CA ASP A 92 10.12 -21.81 -2.60
C ASP A 92 9.89 -23.15 -3.32
N ARG A 93 10.69 -23.45 -4.36
CA ARG A 93 10.63 -24.73 -5.06
C ARG A 93 11.03 -25.90 -4.15
N ALA A 94 12.10 -25.74 -3.37
CA ALA A 94 12.54 -26.77 -2.43
C ALA A 94 11.50 -27.02 -1.32
N ALA A 95 10.85 -25.96 -0.82
CA ALA A 95 9.78 -26.07 0.15
C ALA A 95 8.56 -26.81 -0.43
N LEU A 96 8.13 -26.46 -1.64
CA LEU A 96 7.02 -27.14 -2.32
C LEU A 96 7.32 -28.63 -2.53
N GLU A 97 8.52 -28.96 -3.00
CA GLU A 97 8.94 -30.35 -3.21
C GLU A 97 8.95 -31.13 -1.90
N SER A 98 9.50 -30.54 -0.83
CA SER A 98 9.49 -31.13 0.51
C SER A 98 8.07 -31.35 1.02
N ILE A 99 7.15 -30.40 0.80
CA ILE A 99 5.74 -30.53 1.19
C ILE A 99 5.08 -31.69 0.43
N LYS A 100 5.29 -31.78 -0.89
CA LYS A 100 4.72 -32.85 -1.71
C LYS A 100 5.24 -34.24 -1.30
N GLN A 101 6.52 -34.34 -0.92
CA GLN A 101 7.12 -35.62 -0.52
C GLN A 101 6.80 -36.05 0.91
N ASN A 102 6.70 -35.09 1.85
CA ASN A 102 6.59 -35.38 3.28
C ASN A 102 5.16 -35.30 3.83
N SER A 103 4.21 -34.73 3.09
CA SER A 103 2.82 -34.64 3.55
C SER A 103 2.12 -35.98 3.35
N SER A 104 1.86 -36.68 4.45
CA SER A 104 1.01 -37.87 4.43
C SER A 104 -0.46 -37.50 4.19
N LEU A 105 -1.18 -38.37 3.50
CA LEU A 105 -2.63 -38.26 3.36
C LEU A 105 -3.30 -38.19 4.74
N SER A 106 -4.26 -37.28 4.89
CA SER A 106 -5.03 -37.15 6.12
C SER A 106 -5.94 -38.36 6.31
N ASN A 107 -5.92 -38.93 7.51
CA ASN A 107 -6.84 -40.01 7.88
C ASN A 107 -8.26 -39.49 8.18
N GLU A 108 -8.38 -38.20 8.49
CA GLU A 108 -9.65 -37.53 8.75
C GLU A 108 -10.00 -36.59 7.58
N PRO A 109 -11.26 -36.56 7.11
CA PRO A 109 -11.68 -35.63 6.08
C PRO A 109 -11.53 -34.18 6.55
N LEU A 110 -10.75 -33.39 5.83
CA LEU A 110 -10.62 -31.96 6.08
C LEU A 110 -11.91 -31.24 5.65
N SER A 111 -12.23 -30.16 6.35
CA SER A 111 -13.38 -29.28 6.12
C SER A 111 -12.92 -27.91 5.60
N GLU A 112 -13.84 -27.09 5.09
CA GLU A 112 -13.49 -25.75 4.56
C GLU A 112 -12.86 -24.87 5.65
N SER A 113 -13.32 -24.97 6.90
CA SER A 113 -12.78 -24.21 8.04
C SER A 113 -11.34 -24.56 8.39
N ASP A 114 -10.83 -25.69 7.91
CA ASP A 114 -9.43 -26.07 8.12
C ASP A 114 -8.50 -25.30 7.18
N PHE A 115 -9.01 -24.66 6.13
CA PHE A 115 -8.22 -23.93 5.15
C PHE A 115 -8.22 -22.43 5.42
N ASP A 116 -7.03 -21.85 5.55
CA ASP A 116 -6.85 -20.39 5.45
C ASP A 116 -6.65 -20.05 3.97
N PHE A 117 -7.64 -19.42 3.33
CA PHE A 117 -7.54 -19.01 1.91
C PHE A 117 -6.78 -17.68 1.72
N GLY A 118 -6.42 -17.01 2.83
CA GLY A 118 -5.76 -15.72 2.84
C GLY A 118 -6.68 -14.60 2.37
N GLU A 119 -6.21 -13.82 1.40
CA GLU A 119 -6.95 -12.65 0.91
C GLU A 119 -8.21 -13.06 0.14
N GLU A 120 -9.34 -12.48 0.53
CA GLU A 120 -10.60 -12.73 -0.13
C GLU A 120 -10.64 -12.06 -1.51
N ARG A 121 -11.17 -12.79 -2.50
CA ARG A 121 -11.17 -12.33 -3.89
C ARG A 121 -12.58 -12.05 -4.34
N SER A 122 -12.69 -11.00 -5.16
CA SER A 122 -13.93 -10.72 -5.89
C SER A 122 -14.21 -11.81 -6.91
N ASN A 123 -15.48 -12.01 -7.25
CA ASN A 123 -15.90 -12.93 -8.32
C ASN A 123 -15.41 -12.53 -9.72
N ASN A 124 -14.81 -11.34 -9.87
CA ASN A 124 -14.26 -10.86 -11.13
C ASN A 124 -12.86 -11.42 -11.38
N ILE A 125 -12.53 -11.69 -12.64
CA ILE A 125 -11.20 -12.12 -13.06
C ILE A 125 -10.19 -11.01 -12.78
N GLN A 126 -9.20 -11.29 -11.94
CA GLN A 126 -8.08 -10.40 -11.68
C GLN A 126 -7.03 -10.54 -12.78
N ILE A 127 -6.44 -9.41 -13.21
CA ILE A 127 -5.35 -9.40 -14.20
C ILE A 127 -4.06 -9.00 -13.48
N LEU A 128 -3.06 -9.88 -13.50
CA LEU A 128 -1.70 -9.61 -13.05
C LEU A 128 -0.80 -9.39 -14.25
N LYS A 129 0.11 -8.42 -14.14
CA LYS A 129 1.01 -8.06 -15.23
C LYS A 129 2.47 -8.24 -14.85
N ASN A 130 3.28 -8.71 -15.78
CA ASN A 130 4.73 -8.89 -15.62
C ASN A 130 5.07 -9.80 -14.41
N VAL A 131 4.36 -10.92 -14.27
CA VAL A 131 4.63 -11.91 -13.23
C VAL A 131 5.85 -12.72 -13.63
N THR A 132 6.94 -12.52 -12.89
CA THR A 132 8.21 -13.20 -13.14
C THR A 132 8.05 -14.72 -12.96
N ARG A 133 8.59 -15.51 -13.89
CA ARG A 133 8.57 -17.00 -13.86
C ARG A 133 7.18 -17.64 -13.88
N ALA A 134 6.13 -16.89 -14.21
CA ALA A 134 4.84 -17.44 -14.55
C ALA A 134 4.59 -17.22 -16.05
N GLU A 135 3.94 -18.18 -16.72
CA GLU A 135 3.57 -18.03 -18.13
C GLU A 135 2.29 -17.21 -18.29
N GLU A 136 2.08 -16.62 -19.46
CA GLU A 136 0.79 -16.02 -19.80
C GLU A 136 -0.32 -17.08 -19.81
N GLY A 137 -1.51 -16.70 -19.34
CA GLY A 137 -2.66 -17.60 -19.30
C GLY A 137 -3.65 -17.30 -18.17
N TYR A 138 -4.60 -18.20 -18.00
CA TYR A 138 -5.65 -18.17 -16.99
C TYR A 138 -5.39 -19.27 -15.97
N TYR A 139 -5.16 -18.87 -14.73
CA TYR A 139 -4.80 -19.77 -13.63
C TYR A 139 -5.98 -19.96 -12.69
N LEU A 140 -6.22 -21.20 -12.28
CA LEU A 140 -7.18 -21.55 -11.23
C LEU A 140 -6.50 -21.44 -9.88
N ILE A 141 -6.72 -20.32 -9.22
CA ILE A 141 -6.08 -20.04 -7.95
C ILE A 141 -6.96 -20.55 -6.81
N LEU A 142 -6.39 -21.34 -5.90
CA LEU A 142 -7.03 -21.84 -4.69
C LEU A 142 -7.02 -20.81 -3.56
N ALA A 143 -5.86 -20.19 -3.30
CA ALA A 143 -5.64 -19.26 -2.18
C ALA A 143 -4.57 -18.21 -2.52
N VAL A 144 -4.56 -17.10 -1.77
CA VAL A 144 -3.58 -16.02 -1.91
C VAL A 144 -3.04 -15.61 -0.56
N HIS A 145 -1.73 -15.75 -0.35
CA HIS A 145 -1.06 -15.42 0.92
C HIS A 145 0.08 -14.42 0.72
N ASP A 146 0.29 -13.57 1.70
CA ASP A 146 1.46 -12.69 1.80
C ASP A 146 2.58 -13.27 2.69
N ASP A 147 2.31 -14.40 3.35
CA ASP A 147 3.21 -15.05 4.31
C ASP A 147 3.55 -16.49 3.90
N VAL A 148 4.83 -16.84 4.07
CA VAL A 148 5.40 -18.15 3.69
C VAL A 148 4.86 -19.29 4.56
N ILE A 149 4.67 -19.05 5.86
CA ILE A 149 4.19 -20.08 6.79
C ILE A 149 2.73 -20.41 6.45
N LYS A 150 1.90 -19.39 6.23
CA LYS A 150 0.50 -19.59 5.83
C LYS A 150 0.38 -20.30 4.50
N ARG A 151 1.20 -19.92 3.52
CA ARG A 151 1.28 -20.61 2.22
C ARG A 151 1.61 -22.09 2.40
N ASP A 152 2.66 -22.40 3.14
CA ASP A 152 3.12 -23.78 3.33
C ASP A 152 2.10 -24.63 4.10
N ASP A 153 1.43 -24.05 5.09
CA ASP A 153 0.38 -24.73 5.83
C ASP A 153 -0.86 -25.01 4.97
N PHE A 154 -1.24 -24.08 4.08
CA PHE A 154 -2.28 -24.33 3.09
C PHE A 154 -1.88 -25.45 2.13
N LEU A 155 -0.67 -25.39 1.55
CA LEU A 155 -0.16 -26.41 0.63
C LEU A 155 -0.12 -27.80 1.27
N LYS A 156 0.35 -27.92 2.52
CA LYS A 156 0.34 -29.20 3.25
C LYS A 156 -1.06 -29.78 3.37
N LYS A 157 -2.06 -28.95 3.69
CA LYS A 157 -3.46 -29.40 3.81
C LYS A 157 -4.06 -29.81 2.46
N VAL A 158 -3.73 -29.10 1.39
CA VAL A 158 -4.14 -29.45 0.01
C VAL A 158 -3.55 -30.80 -0.40
N VAL A 159 -2.24 -30.98 -0.19
CA VAL A 159 -1.56 -32.26 -0.47
C VAL A 159 -2.08 -33.38 0.42
N ALA A 160 -2.30 -33.14 1.72
CA ALA A 160 -2.90 -34.11 2.63
C ALA A 160 -4.34 -34.47 2.27
N SER A 161 -5.04 -33.61 1.51
CA SER A 161 -6.36 -33.89 0.93
C SER A 161 -6.29 -34.72 -0.37
N GLY A 162 -5.10 -35.12 -0.80
CA GLY A 162 -4.86 -35.93 -1.99
C GLY A 162 -4.68 -35.14 -3.30
N GLN A 163 -4.55 -33.81 -3.25
CA GLN A 163 -4.28 -32.99 -4.42
C GLN A 163 -2.77 -32.72 -4.58
N GLU A 164 -2.13 -33.43 -5.50
CA GLU A 164 -0.69 -33.31 -5.77
C GLU A 164 -0.38 -32.28 -6.87
N ASN A 165 -1.34 -31.98 -7.74
CA ASN A 165 -1.23 -31.01 -8.83
C ASN A 165 -1.45 -29.58 -8.33
N VAL A 166 -0.78 -29.21 -7.24
CA VAL A 166 -0.77 -27.85 -6.71
C VAL A 166 0.59 -27.21 -6.95
N ASP A 167 0.60 -25.95 -7.35
CA ASP A 167 1.80 -25.15 -7.51
C ASP A 167 1.49 -23.69 -7.09
N PHE A 168 2.49 -22.81 -7.08
CA PHE A 168 2.30 -21.40 -6.80
C PHE A 168 3.34 -20.54 -7.52
N PHE A 169 3.00 -19.27 -7.71
CA PHE A 169 3.94 -18.24 -8.12
C PHE A 169 3.90 -17.07 -7.14
N PHE A 170 4.99 -16.31 -7.09
CA PHE A 170 5.05 -15.07 -6.31
C PHE A 170 4.98 -13.87 -7.24
N ASP A 171 3.98 -13.01 -7.05
CA ASP A 171 3.92 -11.73 -7.75
C ASP A 171 4.63 -10.66 -6.92
N VAL A 172 5.75 -10.15 -7.44
CA VAL A 172 6.57 -9.11 -6.79
C VAL A 172 5.80 -7.79 -6.66
N ASN A 173 4.85 -7.51 -7.56
CA ASN A 173 4.10 -6.26 -7.55
C ASN A 173 3.19 -6.16 -6.33
N THR A 174 2.45 -7.23 -6.05
CA THR A 174 1.57 -7.34 -4.88
C THR A 174 2.25 -7.91 -3.65
N SER A 175 3.43 -8.53 -3.82
CA SER A 175 4.17 -9.26 -2.78
C SER A 175 3.35 -10.42 -2.19
N LYS A 176 2.66 -11.17 -3.06
CA LYS A 176 1.75 -12.26 -2.69
C LYS A 176 2.06 -13.54 -3.45
N TYR A 177 1.86 -14.66 -2.78
CA TYR A 177 1.86 -16.01 -3.32
C TYR A 177 0.46 -16.37 -3.82
N TYR A 178 0.37 -16.75 -5.08
CA TYR A 178 -0.84 -17.23 -5.72
C TYR A 178 -0.74 -18.74 -5.88
N ILE A 179 -1.51 -19.49 -5.10
CA ILE A 179 -1.51 -20.95 -5.11
C ILE A 179 -2.52 -21.43 -6.13
N PHE A 180 -2.10 -22.22 -7.12
CA PHE A 180 -2.93 -22.65 -8.24
C PHE A 180 -2.90 -24.17 -8.45
N VAL A 181 -3.93 -24.68 -9.13
CA VAL A 181 -4.04 -26.10 -9.50
C VAL A 181 -3.81 -26.32 -10.99
N ASP A 182 -4.28 -25.41 -11.84
CA ASP A 182 -4.19 -25.54 -13.30
C ASP A 182 -3.99 -24.19 -13.99
N LYS A 183 -3.42 -24.27 -15.20
CA LYS A 183 -3.27 -23.16 -16.15
C LYS A 183 -3.98 -23.50 -17.46
N PHE A 184 -4.67 -22.51 -18.02
CA PHE A 184 -5.35 -22.59 -19.31
C PHE A 184 -4.93 -21.44 -20.22
N ASP A 185 -4.84 -21.69 -21.53
CA ASP A 185 -4.48 -20.64 -22.50
C ASP A 185 -5.66 -19.72 -22.83
N ASN A 186 -6.90 -20.13 -22.54
CA ASN A 186 -8.11 -19.36 -22.82
C ASN A 186 -9.12 -19.39 -21.67
N ILE A 187 -9.92 -18.33 -21.60
CA ILE A 187 -10.91 -18.12 -20.55
C ILE A 187 -12.04 -19.17 -20.57
N GLN A 188 -12.40 -19.70 -21.75
CA GLN A 188 -13.47 -20.67 -21.89
C GLN A 188 -13.11 -21.98 -21.19
N ALA A 189 -11.88 -22.47 -21.38
CA ALA A 189 -11.39 -23.67 -20.72
C ALA A 189 -11.27 -23.47 -19.19
N ALA A 190 -10.78 -22.31 -18.74
CA ALA A 190 -10.71 -21.98 -17.32
C ALA A 190 -12.11 -21.94 -16.67
N ASN A 191 -13.10 -21.37 -17.35
CA ASN A 191 -14.49 -21.35 -16.87
C ASN A 191 -15.09 -22.76 -16.80
N ALA A 192 -14.87 -23.60 -17.81
CA ALA A 192 -15.34 -24.98 -17.80
C ALA A 192 -14.72 -25.80 -16.64
N ALA A 193 -13.44 -25.56 -16.35
CA ALA A 193 -12.77 -26.17 -15.20
C ALA A 193 -13.32 -25.64 -13.86
N MET A 194 -13.65 -24.34 -13.76
CA MET A 194 -14.32 -23.77 -12.59
C MET A 194 -15.71 -24.37 -12.34
N GLU A 195 -16.47 -24.67 -13.39
CA GLU A 195 -17.78 -25.33 -13.29
C GLU A 195 -17.65 -26.79 -12.84
N THR A 196 -16.55 -27.45 -13.18
CA THR A 196 -16.27 -28.86 -12.88
C THR A 196 -15.34 -29.07 -11.69
N LYS A 197 -15.01 -28.01 -10.94
CA LYS A 197 -14.04 -27.99 -9.82
C LYS A 197 -14.32 -28.97 -8.67
N GLY A 198 -15.46 -29.65 -8.67
CA GLY A 198 -15.86 -30.58 -7.61
C GLY A 198 -16.15 -29.89 -6.27
N SER A 199 -16.40 -30.70 -5.24
CA SER A 199 -16.82 -30.25 -3.91
C SER A 199 -15.73 -30.38 -2.84
N ASN A 200 -14.46 -30.51 -3.25
CA ASN A 200 -13.37 -30.60 -2.29
C ASN A 200 -13.27 -29.30 -1.48
N PRO A 201 -13.00 -29.34 -0.17
CA PRO A 201 -13.05 -28.16 0.68
C PRO A 201 -12.08 -27.06 0.24
N TYR A 202 -10.89 -27.43 -0.27
CA TYR A 202 -9.91 -26.48 -0.78
C TYR A 202 -10.34 -25.73 -2.06
N ASN A 203 -11.46 -26.12 -2.69
CA ASN A 203 -12.01 -25.48 -3.89
C ASN A 203 -13.09 -24.42 -3.58
N ALA A 204 -13.42 -24.22 -2.30
CA ALA A 204 -14.51 -23.36 -1.86
C ALA A 204 -14.35 -21.92 -2.37
N LYS A 205 -13.17 -21.31 -2.15
CA LYS A 205 -12.87 -19.93 -2.58
C LYS A 205 -12.10 -19.82 -3.90
N MET A 206 -12.10 -20.86 -4.73
CA MET A 206 -11.35 -20.88 -6.00
C MET A 206 -11.77 -19.73 -6.93
N SER A 207 -10.81 -19.12 -7.63
CA SER A 207 -11.06 -18.05 -8.59
C SER A 207 -10.09 -18.12 -9.78
N ILE A 208 -10.40 -17.38 -10.84
CA ILE A 208 -9.54 -17.27 -12.02
C ILE A 208 -8.70 -15.99 -11.93
N VAL A 209 -7.40 -16.11 -12.21
CA VAL A 209 -6.47 -14.99 -12.39
C VAL A 209 -5.85 -15.08 -13.78
N LYS A 210 -5.84 -13.97 -14.52
CA LYS A 210 -5.16 -13.85 -15.80
C LYS A 210 -3.76 -13.27 -15.59
N ILE A 211 -2.75 -13.89 -16.19
CA ILE A 211 -1.38 -13.37 -16.26
C ILE A 211 -1.13 -12.85 -17.69
N GLU A 212 -0.63 -11.61 -17.77
CA GLU A 212 -0.18 -10.95 -19.00
C GLU A 212 1.28 -10.49 -18.79
N ASN A 213 2.23 -10.96 -19.60
CA ASN A 213 3.65 -10.62 -19.45
C ASN A 213 4.18 -9.78 -20.62
#